data_AF-A0A3B9XZL3-F1
#
_entry.id   AF-A0A3B9XZL3-F1
#
_cell.length_a   1.000
_cell.length_b   1.000
_cell.length_c   1.000
_cell.angle_alpha   90.00
_cell.angle_beta   90.00
_cell.angle_gamma   90.00
#
_symmetry.space_group_name_H-M   'P 1'
#
loop_
_entity.id
_entity.type
_entity.pdbx_description
1 polymer ?
#
loop_
_entity_poly.entity_id
_entity_poly.type
_entity_poly.pdbx_seq_one_letter_code
_entity_poly.pdbx_strand_id
1 'polypeptide(L)'
;MAKIQDLFSSSQGKRNGQAQTIAASLPTSEQAAHSIRHLAIIMDGNGRWATKRHLPRLAGHKAGVTALRRVVECATDENIEMLSVYAFSTENWGRPRTEVDGLMRLFWETIRSDLEKLHRDGVR
;
A
#
# COMPACT_ATOMS: atom_id res chain seq x y z
N MET A 1 -29.70 -51.42 -32.36
CA MET A 1 -30.82 -51.29 -33.32
C MET A 1 -31.18 -49.82 -33.42
N ALA A 2 -30.91 -49.20 -34.56
CA ALA A 2 -31.32 -47.85 -34.92
C ALA A 2 -32.75 -47.86 -35.49
N LYS A 3 -33.51 -46.74 -35.36
CA LYS A 3 -34.62 -46.45 -36.28
C LYS A 3 -34.78 -44.95 -36.58
N ILE A 4 -34.63 -44.66 -37.88
CA ILE A 4 -35.57 -43.96 -38.78
C ILE A 4 -35.92 -42.52 -38.37
N GLN A 5 -35.10 -41.57 -38.84
CA GLN A 5 -35.59 -40.29 -39.42
C GLN A 5 -34.52 -39.46 -40.15
N ASP A 6 -33.42 -40.07 -40.62
CA ASP A 6 -32.69 -39.55 -41.77
C ASP A 6 -33.49 -39.80 -43.05
N LEU A 7 -34.44 -38.93 -43.36
CA LEU A 7 -35.00 -38.81 -44.71
C LEU A 7 -35.29 -37.33 -44.99
N PHE A 8 -34.72 -36.86 -46.10
CA PHE A 8 -34.87 -35.54 -46.73
C PHE A 8 -33.82 -34.46 -46.39
N SER A 9 -32.57 -34.78 -46.77
CA SER A 9 -31.81 -34.13 -47.85
C SER A 9 -31.70 -32.59 -47.86
N SER A 10 -30.50 -32.13 -47.51
CA SER A 10 -29.60 -31.32 -48.35
C SER A 10 -30.22 -30.36 -49.38
N SER A 11 -30.01 -29.05 -49.21
CA SER A 11 -29.59 -28.21 -50.34
C SER A 11 -28.79 -26.98 -49.88
N GLN A 12 -27.63 -26.83 -50.50
CA GLN A 12 -26.69 -25.72 -50.39
C GLN A 12 -27.32 -24.38 -50.80
N GLY A 13 -26.92 -23.29 -50.15
CA GLY A 13 -27.32 -21.95 -50.57
C GLY A 13 -26.51 -20.84 -49.90
N LYS A 14 -25.44 -20.41 -50.57
CA LYS A 14 -24.75 -19.12 -50.33
C LYS A 14 -25.78 -18.00 -50.17
N ARG A 15 -25.71 -17.22 -49.09
CA ARG A 15 -26.22 -15.85 -49.06
C ARG A 15 -25.32 -14.95 -48.23
N ASN A 16 -24.71 -14.01 -48.96
CA ASN A 16 -24.08 -12.79 -48.48
C ASN A 16 -25.03 -11.98 -47.61
N GLY A 17 -24.43 -11.27 -46.65
CA GLY A 17 -24.91 -9.97 -46.19
C GLY A 17 -25.91 -10.02 -45.04
N GLN A 18 -25.41 -10.13 -43.81
CA GLN A 18 -26.05 -9.48 -42.66
C GLN A 18 -24.98 -8.84 -41.78
N ALA A 19 -25.25 -7.60 -41.41
CA ALA A 19 -24.37 -6.61 -40.82
C ALA A 19 -23.42 -7.20 -39.75
N GLN A 20 -22.12 -7.20 -40.07
CA GLN A 20 -21.11 -7.07 -39.03
C GLN A 20 -21.24 -5.65 -38.48
N THR A 21 -22.09 -5.48 -37.47
CA THR A 21 -21.86 -4.43 -36.48
C THR A 21 -20.54 -4.81 -35.81
N ILE A 22 -19.43 -4.34 -36.40
CA ILE A 22 -18.17 -4.23 -35.68
C ILE A 22 -18.43 -3.14 -34.65
N ALA A 23 -19.09 -3.51 -33.55
CA ALA A 23 -18.92 -2.78 -32.32
C ALA A 23 -17.44 -2.95 -32.01
N ALA A 24 -16.64 -2.02 -32.51
CA ALA A 24 -15.34 -1.77 -31.95
C ALA A 24 -15.63 -1.54 -30.47
N SER A 25 -15.40 -2.57 -29.66
CA SER A 25 -15.37 -2.43 -28.22
C SER A 25 -14.25 -1.44 -27.99
N LEU A 26 -14.65 -0.17 -27.82
CA LEU A 26 -13.81 0.87 -27.29
C LEU A 26 -13.09 0.23 -26.09
N PRO A 27 -11.76 0.35 -25.97
CA PRO A 27 -11.11 -0.06 -24.76
C PRO A 27 -11.83 0.67 -23.64
N THR A 28 -12.54 -0.08 -22.79
CA THR A 28 -13.12 0.46 -21.59
C THR A 28 -11.95 1.13 -20.91
N SER A 29 -11.95 2.45 -20.87
CA SER A 29 -11.01 3.21 -20.08
C SER A 29 -11.39 2.97 -18.63
N GLU A 30 -11.24 1.74 -18.17
CA GLU A 30 -10.90 1.44 -16.80
C GLU A 30 -9.54 2.08 -16.66
N GLN A 31 -9.58 3.36 -16.33
CA GLN A 31 -8.42 4.17 -16.03
C GLN A 31 -7.59 3.30 -15.12
N ALA A 32 -6.40 2.91 -15.58
CA ALA A 32 -5.40 2.30 -14.73
C ALA A 32 -5.08 3.35 -13.67
N ALA A 33 -5.93 3.42 -12.63
CA ALA A 33 -5.72 4.22 -11.45
C ALA A 33 -4.35 3.79 -10.99
N HIS A 34 -3.40 4.71 -11.06
CA HIS A 34 -2.02 4.43 -10.71
C HIS A 34 -2.02 4.06 -9.22
N SER A 35 -2.11 2.76 -8.94
CA SER A 35 -2.05 2.23 -7.59
C SER A 35 -0.67 2.57 -7.04
N ILE A 36 -0.63 3.29 -5.94
CA ILE A 36 0.63 3.66 -5.27
C ILE A 36 1.20 2.37 -4.68
N ARG A 37 2.23 1.83 -5.33
CA ARG A 37 2.92 0.62 -4.86
C ARG A 37 3.97 0.90 -3.79
N HIS A 38 4.56 2.10 -3.81
CA HIS A 38 5.62 2.49 -2.88
C HIS A 38 5.40 3.90 -2.34
N LEU A 39 5.31 4.00 -1.02
CA LEU A 39 5.24 5.25 -0.29
C LEU A 39 6.53 5.46 0.51
N ALA A 40 7.17 6.61 0.37
CA ALA A 40 8.31 7.02 1.19
C ALA A 40 7.96 8.25 2.04
N ILE A 41 8.25 8.20 3.33
CA ILE A 41 7.89 9.25 4.30
C ILE A 41 9.13 9.73 5.05
N ILE A 42 9.31 11.05 5.10
CA ILE A 42 10.26 11.69 6.01
C ILE A 42 9.51 12.12 7.27
N MET A 43 9.81 11.48 8.40
CA MET A 43 9.14 11.78 9.67
C MET A 43 9.79 12.98 10.37
N ASP A 44 9.53 14.18 9.87
CA ASP A 44 10.03 15.43 10.47
C ASP A 44 9.01 16.05 11.46
N GLY A 45 9.50 16.94 12.32
CA GLY A 45 8.66 17.81 13.13
C GLY A 45 8.40 17.33 14.55
N ASN A 46 8.77 16.09 14.90
CA ASN A 46 8.58 15.52 16.25
C ASN A 46 9.11 16.43 17.37
N GLY A 47 10.35 16.91 17.23
CA GLY A 47 10.94 17.83 18.19
C GLY A 47 10.21 19.18 18.27
N ARG A 48 9.86 19.77 17.12
CA ARG A 48 9.12 21.04 17.05
C ARG A 48 7.71 20.90 17.66
N TRP A 49 7.05 19.77 17.43
CA TRP A 49 5.74 19.45 18.00
C TRP A 49 5.76 19.42 19.53
N ALA A 50 6.81 18.83 20.12
CA ALA A 50 7.01 18.79 21.57
C ALA A 50 7.33 20.18 22.13
N THR A 51 8.24 20.93 21.49
CA THR A 51 8.61 22.28 21.90
C THR A 51 7.40 23.23 21.91
N LYS A 52 6.54 23.18 20.89
CA LYS A 52 5.29 23.97 20.84
C LYS A 52 4.30 23.66 21.97
N ARG A 53 4.48 22.55 22.68
CA ARG A 53 3.63 22.07 23.79
C ARG A 53 4.34 22.14 25.14
N HIS A 54 5.53 22.73 25.20
CA HIS A 54 6.36 22.77 26.41
C HIS A 54 6.69 21.36 26.96
N LEU A 55 6.83 20.38 26.06
CA LEU A 55 7.17 18.99 26.40
C LEU A 55 8.64 18.68 26.08
N PRO A 56 9.26 17.71 26.78
CA PRO A 56 10.55 17.16 26.39
C PRO A 56 10.52 16.60 24.96
N ARG A 57 11.60 16.75 24.19
CA ARG A 57 11.69 16.29 22.79
C ARG A 57 11.36 14.80 22.63
N LEU A 58 11.71 13.98 23.61
CA LEU A 58 11.37 12.55 23.66
C LEU A 58 9.85 12.30 23.58
N ALA A 59 9.01 13.18 24.14
CA ALA A 59 7.56 13.07 24.01
C ALA A 59 7.10 13.23 22.56
N GLY A 60 7.75 14.10 21.78
CA GLY A 60 7.49 14.25 20.36
C GLY A 60 7.89 13.01 19.56
N HIS A 61 9.00 12.36 19.92
CA HIS A 61 9.39 11.10 19.29
C HIS A 61 8.38 9.98 19.57
N LYS A 62 7.86 9.89 20.80
CA LYS A 62 6.76 8.96 21.14
C LYS A 62 5.50 9.24 20.32
N ALA A 63 5.13 10.52 20.14
CA ALA A 63 4.02 10.90 19.29
C ALA A 63 4.25 10.51 17.82
N GLY A 64 5.49 10.66 17.32
CA GLY A 64 5.90 10.20 15.99
C GLY A 64 5.73 8.69 15.79
N VAL A 65 6.07 7.87 16.80
CA VAL A 65 5.83 6.42 16.76
C VAL A 65 4.34 6.11 16.65
N THR A 66 3.48 6.76 17.43
CA THR A 66 2.04 6.56 17.34
C THR A 66 1.49 6.97 15.98
N ALA A 67 2.01 8.06 15.39
CA ALA A 67 1.64 8.47 14.04
C ALA A 67 2.07 7.44 12.99
N LEU A 68 3.29 6.90 13.10
CA LEU A 68 3.79 5.87 12.20
C LEU A 68 2.92 4.60 12.23
N ARG A 69 2.50 4.14 13.41
CA ARG A 69 1.59 2.98 13.53
C ARG A 69 0.32 3.15 12.72
N ARG A 70 -0.32 4.33 12.81
CA ARG A 70 -1.52 4.66 12.04
C ARG A 70 -1.27 4.68 10.53
N VAL A 71 -0.09 5.15 10.12
CA VAL A 71 0.30 5.15 8.70
C VAL A 71 0.51 3.72 8.19
N VAL A 72 1.13 2.84 8.98
CA VAL A 72 1.31 1.44 8.61
C VAL A 72 -0.04 0.74 8.45
N GLU A 73 -0.96 0.95 9.41
CA GLU A 73 -2.33 0.41 9.32
C GLU A 73 -3.04 0.89 8.04
N CYS A 74 -3.00 2.19 7.76
CA CYS A 74 -3.58 2.75 6.54
C CYS A 74 -2.90 2.23 5.27
N ALA A 75 -1.58 2.04 5.26
CA ALA A 75 -0.86 1.52 4.11
C ALA A 75 -1.26 0.07 3.80
N THR A 76 -1.50 -0.73 4.84
CA THR A 76 -2.05 -2.09 4.70
C THR A 76 -3.45 -2.06 4.12
N ASP A 77 -4.35 -1.22 4.66
CA ASP A 77 -5.74 -1.09 4.18
C ASP A 77 -5.82 -0.66 2.71
N GLU A 78 -4.88 0.22 2.28
CA GLU A 78 -4.78 0.74 0.91
C GLU A 78 -3.96 -0.19 -0.03
N ASN A 79 -3.53 -1.37 0.45
CA ASN A 79 -2.73 -2.33 -0.32
C ASN A 79 -1.42 -1.75 -0.88
N ILE A 80 -0.76 -0.87 -0.14
CA ILE A 80 0.57 -0.34 -0.50
C ILE A 80 1.61 -1.43 -0.25
N GLU A 81 2.26 -1.90 -1.32
CA GLU A 81 3.25 -3.00 -1.27
C GLU A 81 4.51 -2.64 -0.46
N MET A 82 4.92 -1.37 -0.47
CA MET A 82 6.15 -0.93 0.19
C MET A 82 5.97 0.42 0.89
N LEU A 83 6.39 0.48 2.15
CA LEU A 83 6.48 1.70 2.93
C LEU A 83 7.91 1.92 3.41
N SER A 84 8.56 3.00 2.96
CA SER A 84 9.87 3.41 3.43
C SER A 84 9.75 4.61 4.36
N VAL A 85 10.37 4.52 5.53
CA VAL A 85 10.26 5.56 6.54
C VAL A 85 11.64 6.06 6.91
N TYR A 86 11.90 7.34 6.64
CA TYR A 86 13.11 8.00 7.06
C TYR A 86 12.96 8.48 8.50
N ALA A 87 13.34 7.60 9.42
CA ALA A 87 13.13 7.77 10.85
C ALA A 87 14.33 8.42 11.58
N PHE A 88 15.53 8.35 10.99
CA PHE A 88 16.75 8.89 11.59
C PHE A 88 17.80 9.22 10.50
N SER A 89 18.41 10.40 10.59
CA SER A 89 19.41 10.90 9.64
C SER A 89 20.83 10.93 10.22
N THR A 90 21.85 11.04 9.37
CA THR A 90 23.24 11.20 9.84
C THR A 90 23.47 12.50 10.62
N GLU A 91 22.70 13.54 10.33
CA GLU A 91 22.72 14.83 11.04
C GLU A 91 22.08 14.72 12.43
N ASN A 92 21.30 13.67 12.71
CA ASN A 92 20.73 13.45 14.04
C ASN A 92 21.76 13.00 15.07
N TRP A 93 22.94 12.55 14.65
CA TRP A 93 24.07 12.26 15.54
C TRP A 93 24.65 13.51 16.23
N GLY A 94 24.41 14.71 15.68
CA GLY A 94 24.82 15.97 16.30
C GLY A 94 23.96 16.41 17.49
N ARG A 95 22.89 15.67 17.83
CA ARG A 95 22.00 16.00 18.96
C ARG A 95 22.62 15.57 20.30
N PRO A 96 22.12 16.09 21.44
CA PRO A 96 22.58 15.64 22.75
C PRO A 96 22.46 14.11 22.90
N ARG A 97 23.52 13.48 23.43
CA ARG A 97 23.61 12.02 23.51
C ARG A 97 22.43 11.37 24.23
N THR A 98 21.92 12.03 25.28
CA THR A 98 20.73 11.59 26.01
C THR A 98 19.46 11.55 25.15
N GLU A 99 19.32 12.44 24.16
CA GLU A 99 18.21 12.42 23.20
C GLU A 99 18.38 11.26 22.21
N VAL A 100 19.60 11.05 21.70
CA VAL A 100 19.90 9.97 20.77
C VAL A 100 19.67 8.60 21.42
N ASP A 101 20.19 8.39 22.64
CA ASP A 101 20.03 7.14 23.39
C ASP A 101 18.54 6.86 23.70
N GLY A 102 17.79 7.90 24.09
CA GLY A 102 16.34 7.80 24.32
C GLY A 102 15.56 7.44 23.05
N LEU A 103 15.97 7.98 21.90
CA LEU A 103 15.35 7.69 20.61
C LEU A 103 15.65 6.26 20.14
N MET A 104 16.91 5.81 20.26
CA MET A 104 17.29 4.44 19.89
C MET A 104 16.57 3.40 20.75
N ARG A 105 16.45 3.67 22.05
CA ARG A 105 15.65 2.82 22.95
C ARG A 105 14.19 2.76 22.53
N LEU A 106 13.59 3.90 22.18
CA LEU A 106 12.20 3.95 21.71
C LEU A 106 12.02 3.16 20.41
N PHE A 107 12.97 3.25 19.46
CA PHE A 107 12.93 2.44 18.24
C PHE A 107 12.96 0.95 18.55
N TRP A 108 13.87 0.53 19.43
CA TRP A 108 13.98 -0.88 19.82
C TRP A 108 12.69 -1.40 20.46
N GLU A 109 12.10 -0.63 21.38
CA GLU A 109 10.84 -0.97 22.04
C GLU A 109 9.68 -1.07 21.04
N THR A 110 9.63 -0.17 20.06
CA THR A 110 8.60 -0.13 19.00
C THR A 110 8.74 -1.31 18.05
N ILE A 111 9.95 -1.58 17.56
CA ILE A 111 10.20 -2.75 16.69
C ILE A 111 9.81 -4.02 17.42
N ARG A 112 10.23 -4.19 18.69
CA ARG A 112 9.89 -5.40 19.44
C ARG A 112 8.38 -5.57 19.65
N SER A 113 7.64 -4.50 19.95
CA SER A 113 6.19 -4.58 20.17
C SER A 113 5.41 -4.79 18.88
N ASP A 114 5.88 -4.19 17.80
CA ASP A 114 5.13 -4.14 16.54
C ASP A 114 5.51 -5.31 15.63
N LEU A 115 6.72 -5.89 15.75
CA LEU A 115 7.17 -7.02 14.94
C LEU A 115 6.23 -8.23 15.07
N GLU A 116 5.76 -8.57 16.27
CA GLU A 116 4.82 -9.67 16.45
C GLU A 116 3.48 -9.39 15.78
N LYS A 117 3.01 -8.14 15.81
CA LYS A 117 1.77 -7.71 15.15
C LYS A 117 1.94 -7.73 13.63
N LEU A 118 2.98 -7.07 13.13
CA LEU A 118 3.33 -6.99 11.72
C LEU A 118 3.53 -8.38 11.10
N HIS A 119 4.18 -9.29 11.82
CA HIS A 119 4.34 -10.67 11.38
C HIS A 119 3.00 -11.42 11.28
N ARG A 120 2.08 -11.23 12.23
CA ARG A 120 0.72 -11.78 12.15
C ARG A 120 -0.08 -11.19 10.98
N ASP A 121 0.13 -9.91 10.70
CA ASP A 121 -0.55 -9.18 9.62
C ASP A 121 0.11 -9.43 8.25
N GLY A 122 1.11 -10.32 8.16
CA GLY A 122 1.76 -10.73 6.91
C GLY A 122 2.77 -9.73 6.35
N VAL A 123 3.10 -8.68 7.10
CA VAL A 123 4.12 -7.68 6.76
C VAL A 123 5.51 -8.32 6.93
N ARG A 124 6.41 -8.08 5.96
CA ARG A 124 7.76 -8.66 5.89
C ARG A 124 8.86 -7.63 6.07
#